data_AF-A0A150AMZ8-F1
#
_entry.id   AF-A0A150AMZ8-F1
#
_cell.length_a   1.000
_cell.length_b   1.000
_cell.length_c   1.000
_cell.angle_alpha   90.00
_cell.angle_beta   90.00
_cell.angle_gamma   90.00
#
_symmetry.space_group_name_H-M   'P 1'
#
loop_
_entity.id
_entity.type
_entity.pdbx_description
1 polymer ?
#
loop_
_entity_poly.entity_id
_entity_poly.type
_entity_poly.pdbx_seq_one_letter_code
_entity_poly.pdbx_strand_id
1 'polypeptide(L)'
;MKQLITYFKDFHQNLYSPITLILIGIWAVLLLGFNYHFDFEDSYIDTIQPFALKGVAFFCYHMTGYLGVLIIIHFTSERKVLSQNKEFWIKLTLIFMVLAASRSFLFHHYIVADLEGYVKLYFFKVLSKARKVTIIFTGAILLYFMYDRKELSNFYGLDLRAKNLKPYLILLLLISPFIIGASFTASFQKFYPFVKYARPEVMAITFQLPKALFIGLFELVYALEFFGVELFFRGVLIFGLVKYLGKDVVIPMAITYAVFHFGKPLGESISSIFGGYILGVIAYYSKNLWGGIIIHIGIALLMEFFAYIQL
;
A
#
# COMPACT_ATOMS: atom_id res chain seq x y z
N MET A 1 -8.38 14.84 -18.37
CA MET A 1 -9.30 15.34 -17.33
C MET A 1 -10.74 14.90 -17.56
N LYS A 2 -11.37 15.14 -18.72
CA LYS A 2 -12.75 14.70 -19.01
C LYS A 2 -13.02 13.22 -18.68
N GLN A 3 -12.12 12.32 -19.09
CA GLN A 3 -12.22 10.88 -18.78
C GLN A 3 -12.21 10.56 -17.27
N LEU A 4 -11.36 11.23 -16.48
CA LEU A 4 -11.32 11.03 -15.03
C LEU A 4 -12.64 11.47 -14.40
N ILE A 5 -13.18 12.62 -14.82
CA ILE A 5 -14.47 13.12 -14.35
C ILE A 5 -15.58 12.10 -14.67
N THR A 6 -15.57 11.51 -15.87
CA THR A 6 -16.50 10.44 -16.24
C THR A 6 -16.36 9.23 -15.31
N TYR A 7 -15.14 8.76 -15.03
CA TYR A 7 -14.93 7.63 -14.11
C TYR A 7 -15.53 7.88 -12.73
N PHE A 8 -15.31 9.05 -12.15
CA PHE A 8 -15.91 9.38 -10.86
C PHE A 8 -17.43 9.54 -10.95
N LYS A 9 -17.96 10.17 -12.01
CA LYS A 9 -19.41 10.29 -12.21
C LYS A 9 -20.06 8.91 -12.27
N ASP A 10 -19.47 7.98 -13.03
CA ASP A 10 -19.99 6.63 -13.20
C ASP A 10 -19.82 5.79 -11.93
N PHE A 11 -18.74 5.99 -11.18
CA PHE A 11 -18.51 5.27 -9.93
C PHE A 11 -19.58 5.59 -8.88
N HIS A 12 -19.91 6.87 -8.73
CA HIS A 12 -20.87 7.37 -7.74
C HIS A 12 -22.33 7.13 -8.15
N GLN A 13 -22.62 6.85 -9.42
CA GLN A 13 -23.95 6.44 -9.84
C GLN A 13 -24.38 5.18 -9.10
N ASN A 14 -25.43 5.29 -8.28
CA ASN A 14 -25.99 4.19 -7.49
C ASN A 14 -24.94 3.48 -6.61
N LEU A 15 -23.97 4.22 -6.05
CA LEU A 15 -22.93 3.64 -5.18
C LEU A 15 -23.54 3.10 -3.89
N TYR A 16 -23.82 3.97 -2.92
CA TYR A 16 -24.47 3.63 -1.67
C TYR A 16 -25.37 4.77 -1.18
N SER A 17 -26.25 4.45 -0.24
CA SER A 17 -27.00 5.46 0.51
C SER A 17 -26.05 6.33 1.35
N PRO A 18 -26.42 7.59 1.67
CA PRO A 18 -25.63 8.44 2.56
C PRO A 18 -25.32 7.78 3.90
N ILE A 19 -26.28 7.03 4.48
CA ILE A 19 -26.12 6.32 5.75
C ILE A 19 -24.97 5.29 5.67
N THR A 20 -24.91 4.51 4.59
CA THR A 20 -23.83 3.52 4.37
C THR A 20 -22.47 4.21 4.32
N LEU A 21 -22.35 5.32 3.59
CA LEU A 21 -21.10 6.07 3.49
C LEU A 21 -20.68 6.68 4.83
N ILE A 22 -21.63 7.20 5.62
CA ILE A 22 -21.38 7.72 6.97
C ILE A 22 -20.84 6.61 7.87
N LEU A 23 -21.46 5.42 7.86
CA LEU A 23 -21.01 4.29 8.68
C LEU A 23 -19.62 3.80 8.29
N ILE A 24 -19.31 3.76 6.99
CA ILE A 24 -17.94 3.48 6.52
C ILE A 24 -16.95 4.54 7.01
N GLY A 25 -17.34 5.82 6.97
CA GLY A 25 -16.53 6.92 7.50
C GLY A 25 -16.28 6.79 9.00
N ILE A 26 -17.32 6.48 9.78
CA ILE A 26 -17.21 6.20 11.22
C ILE A 26 -16.27 5.03 11.47
N TRP A 27 -16.39 3.94 10.71
CA TRP A 27 -15.50 2.79 10.81
C TRP A 27 -14.04 3.17 10.56
N ALA A 28 -13.76 3.96 9.51
CA ALA A 28 -12.42 4.45 9.22
C ALA A 28 -11.86 5.32 10.35
N VAL A 29 -12.69 6.21 10.92
CA VAL A 29 -12.32 7.07 12.06
C VAL A 29 -12.06 6.24 13.31
N LEU A 30 -12.85 5.19 13.58
CA LEU A 30 -12.64 4.30 14.71
C LEU A 30 -11.32 3.55 14.59
N LEU A 31 -11.00 3.01 13.41
CA LEU A 31 -9.73 2.31 13.16
C LEU A 31 -8.53 3.25 13.34
N LEU A 32 -8.58 4.44 12.72
CA LEU A 32 -7.56 5.47 12.86
C LEU A 32 -7.40 5.90 14.32
N GLY A 33 -8.50 6.28 14.96
CA GLY A 33 -8.52 6.76 16.33
C GLY A 33 -7.98 5.72 17.29
N PHE A 34 -8.40 4.45 17.16
CA PHE A 34 -7.89 3.35 17.97
C PHE A 34 -6.37 3.19 17.80
N ASN A 35 -5.88 3.08 16.56
CA ASN A 35 -4.46 2.85 16.34
C ASN A 35 -3.59 4.00 16.83
N TYR A 36 -3.94 5.25 16.52
CA TYR A 36 -3.13 6.42 16.90
C TYR A 36 -3.28 6.83 18.37
N HIS A 37 -4.38 6.48 19.03
CA HIS A 37 -4.54 6.73 20.46
C HIS A 37 -3.74 5.73 21.30
N PHE A 38 -3.79 4.45 20.94
CA PHE A 38 -3.11 3.39 21.69
C PHE A 38 -1.73 3.03 21.15
N ASP A 39 -1.31 3.62 20.03
CA ASP A 39 -0.11 3.21 19.29
C ASP A 39 -0.12 1.70 18.98
N PHE A 40 -1.29 1.19 18.56
CA PHE A 40 -1.59 -0.24 18.65
C PHE A 40 -0.67 -1.12 17.79
N GLU A 41 -0.43 -0.74 16.54
CA GLU A 41 0.48 -1.46 15.65
C GLU A 41 1.91 -1.54 16.21
N ASP A 42 2.50 -0.38 16.51
CA ASP A 42 3.91 -0.26 16.88
C ASP A 42 4.17 -0.81 18.30
N SER A 43 3.29 -0.52 19.27
CA SER A 43 3.46 -0.92 20.66
C SER A 43 3.01 -2.36 20.95
N TYR A 44 2.03 -2.90 20.22
CA TYR A 44 1.46 -4.23 20.51
C TYR A 44 1.71 -5.25 19.42
N ILE A 45 1.44 -4.96 18.15
CA ILE A 45 1.57 -5.97 17.08
C ILE A 45 3.05 -6.23 16.75
N ASP A 46 3.85 -5.16 16.63
CA ASP A 46 5.25 -5.27 16.24
C ASP A 46 6.15 -5.91 17.31
N THR A 47 5.69 -5.99 18.56
CA THR A 47 6.41 -6.66 19.66
C THR A 47 6.15 -8.17 19.74
N ILE A 48 5.12 -8.69 19.04
CA ILE A 48 4.75 -10.11 19.09
C ILE A 48 5.87 -11.01 18.53
N GLN A 49 6.16 -12.08 19.27
CA GLN A 49 7.05 -13.17 18.86
C GLN A 49 6.37 -14.53 19.16
N PRO A 50 6.63 -15.59 18.37
CA PRO A 50 7.44 -15.62 17.15
C PRO A 50 6.74 -14.95 15.94
N PHE A 51 7.47 -14.81 14.82
CA PHE A 51 6.94 -14.18 13.61
C PHE A 51 5.63 -14.81 13.10
N ALA A 52 5.38 -16.09 13.38
CA ALA A 52 4.14 -16.77 13.01
C ALA A 52 2.92 -16.16 13.72
N LEU A 53 3.02 -15.90 15.04
CA LEU A 53 1.94 -15.24 15.81
C LEU A 53 1.77 -13.79 15.38
N LYS A 54 2.89 -13.09 15.10
CA LYS A 54 2.86 -11.74 14.52
C LYS A 54 2.12 -11.75 13.18
N GLY A 55 2.29 -12.79 12.37
CA GLY A 55 1.55 -12.99 11.11
C GLY A 55 0.06 -13.13 11.33
N VAL A 56 -0.38 -13.91 12.32
CA VAL A 56 -1.81 -14.01 12.67
C VAL A 56 -2.37 -12.65 13.11
N ALA A 57 -1.62 -11.90 13.92
CA ALA A 57 -2.02 -10.57 14.36
C ALA A 57 -2.18 -9.59 13.18
N PHE A 58 -1.19 -9.52 12.27
CA PHE A 58 -1.30 -8.68 11.07
C PHE A 58 -2.40 -9.14 10.11
N PHE A 59 -2.66 -10.44 10.01
CA PHE A 59 -3.79 -10.97 9.25
C PHE A 59 -5.10 -10.41 9.79
N CYS A 60 -5.37 -10.59 11.09
CA CYS A 60 -6.58 -10.06 11.73
C CYS A 60 -6.68 -8.54 11.60
N TYR A 61 -5.58 -7.84 11.87
CA TYR A 61 -5.50 -6.39 11.85
C TYR A 61 -5.89 -5.79 10.48
N HIS A 62 -5.30 -6.28 9.39
CA HIS A 62 -5.65 -5.80 8.06
C HIS A 62 -7.02 -6.30 7.60
N MET A 63 -7.38 -7.56 7.92
CA MET A 63 -8.67 -8.15 7.53
C MET A 63 -9.84 -7.41 8.20
N THR A 64 -9.68 -6.89 9.42
CA THR A 64 -10.67 -6.05 10.10
C THR A 64 -10.98 -4.79 9.30
N GLY A 65 -9.97 -4.14 8.71
CA GLY A 65 -10.18 -3.01 7.80
C GLY A 65 -11.09 -3.34 6.61
N TYR A 66 -10.86 -4.48 5.97
CA TYR A 66 -11.61 -4.92 4.79
C TYR A 66 -13.02 -5.44 5.15
N LEU A 67 -13.11 -6.37 6.09
CA LEU A 67 -14.36 -7.01 6.48
C LEU A 67 -15.32 -6.05 7.17
N GLY A 68 -14.83 -5.10 7.97
CA GLY A 68 -15.71 -4.10 8.58
C GLY A 68 -16.48 -3.31 7.52
N VAL A 69 -15.84 -2.96 6.40
CA VAL A 69 -16.51 -2.30 5.28
C VAL A 69 -17.50 -3.23 4.58
N LEU A 70 -17.14 -4.50 4.34
CA LEU A 70 -18.07 -5.47 3.74
C LEU A 70 -19.31 -5.71 4.61
N ILE A 71 -19.13 -5.80 5.94
CA ILE A 71 -20.22 -5.96 6.91
C ILE A 71 -21.17 -4.77 6.82
N ILE A 72 -20.64 -3.55 6.86
CA ILE A 72 -21.46 -2.33 6.74
C ILE A 72 -22.24 -2.36 5.42
N ILE A 73 -21.57 -2.57 4.28
CA ILE A 73 -22.22 -2.63 2.97
C ILE A 73 -23.33 -3.69 2.95
N HIS A 74 -23.08 -4.88 3.50
CA HIS A 74 -24.02 -5.99 3.46
C HIS A 74 -25.31 -5.73 4.23
N PHE A 75 -25.21 -5.05 5.38
CA PHE A 75 -26.36 -4.80 6.26
C PHE A 75 -27.06 -3.47 6.01
N THR A 76 -26.45 -2.53 5.30
CA THR A 76 -27.03 -1.19 5.06
C THR A 76 -27.33 -0.90 3.60
N SER A 77 -27.10 -1.86 2.71
CA SER A 77 -27.44 -1.78 1.30
C SER A 77 -28.01 -3.10 0.77
N GLU A 78 -28.62 -3.07 -0.41
CA GLU A 78 -29.12 -4.26 -1.10
C GLU A 78 -28.00 -5.19 -1.63
N ARG A 79 -26.73 -4.86 -1.37
CA ARG A 79 -25.57 -5.58 -1.90
C ARG A 79 -25.26 -6.81 -1.04
N LYS A 80 -25.35 -8.00 -1.63
CA LYS A 80 -25.02 -9.27 -0.96
C LYS A 80 -23.51 -9.58 -0.92
N VAL A 81 -22.68 -8.61 -0.51
CA VAL A 81 -21.20 -8.71 -0.54
C VAL A 81 -20.61 -9.79 0.39
N LEU A 82 -21.34 -10.22 1.42
CA LEU A 82 -20.93 -11.35 2.29
C LEU A 82 -21.46 -12.70 1.82
N SER A 83 -22.45 -12.75 0.92
CA SER A 83 -23.04 -14.01 0.43
C SER A 83 -22.30 -14.57 -0.78
N GLN A 84 -20.96 -14.45 -0.78
CA GLN A 84 -20.10 -14.92 -1.85
C GLN A 84 -19.79 -16.42 -1.72
N ASN A 85 -19.34 -17.02 -2.82
CA ASN A 85 -19.01 -18.44 -2.86
C ASN A 85 -17.74 -18.79 -2.06
N LYS A 86 -17.48 -20.09 -1.89
CA LYS A 86 -16.29 -20.60 -1.18
C LYS A 86 -14.97 -20.15 -1.81
N GLU A 87 -14.93 -20.03 -3.15
CA GLU A 87 -13.73 -19.58 -3.87
C GLU A 87 -13.33 -18.16 -3.46
N PHE A 88 -14.29 -17.24 -3.36
CA PHE A 88 -14.05 -15.87 -2.88
C PHE A 88 -13.42 -15.86 -1.50
N TRP A 89 -13.99 -16.59 -0.53
CA TRP A 89 -13.52 -16.58 0.85
C TRP A 89 -12.12 -17.19 1.02
N ILE A 90 -11.84 -18.30 0.30
CA ILE A 90 -10.49 -18.88 0.28
C ILE A 90 -9.51 -17.89 -0.34
N LYS A 91 -9.86 -17.31 -1.48
CA LYS A 91 -8.99 -16.36 -2.17
C LYS A 91 -8.72 -15.12 -1.34
N LEU A 92 -9.75 -14.53 -0.73
CA LEU A 92 -9.62 -13.37 0.16
C LEU A 92 -8.69 -13.71 1.33
N THR A 93 -8.86 -14.88 1.95
CA THR A 93 -7.97 -15.35 3.02
C THR A 93 -6.52 -15.44 2.55
N LEU A 94 -6.25 -16.04 1.39
CA LEU A 94 -4.90 -16.14 0.83
C LEU A 94 -4.30 -14.75 0.52
N ILE A 95 -5.08 -13.81 0.01
CA ILE A 95 -4.65 -12.43 -0.23
C ILE A 95 -4.18 -11.77 1.08
N PHE A 96 -4.97 -11.87 2.14
CA PHE A 96 -4.61 -11.28 3.44
C PHE A 96 -3.47 -12.04 4.14
N MET A 97 -3.30 -13.34 3.89
CA MET A 97 -2.11 -14.08 4.32
C MET A 97 -0.83 -13.56 3.66
N VAL A 98 -0.88 -13.23 2.36
CA VAL A 98 0.26 -12.60 1.65
C VAL A 98 0.60 -11.25 2.26
N LEU A 99 -0.40 -10.41 2.54
CA LEU A 99 -0.17 -9.12 3.20
C LEU A 99 0.43 -9.29 4.60
N ALA A 100 -0.14 -10.18 5.40
CA ALA A 100 0.35 -10.48 6.74
C ALA A 100 1.79 -11.03 6.74
N ALA A 101 2.11 -11.90 5.78
CA ALA A 101 3.48 -12.40 5.59
C ALA A 101 4.45 -11.28 5.22
N SER A 102 4.03 -10.32 4.38
CA SER A 102 4.86 -9.17 4.00
C SER A 102 5.27 -8.31 5.21
N ARG A 103 4.40 -8.27 6.22
CA ARG A 103 4.65 -7.57 7.50
C ARG A 103 5.46 -8.43 8.47
N SER A 104 5.11 -9.70 8.63
CA SER A 104 5.60 -10.55 9.73
C SER A 104 6.79 -11.46 9.40
N PHE A 105 6.94 -11.95 8.15
CA PHE A 105 7.94 -12.97 7.85
C PHE A 105 9.33 -12.35 7.69
N LEU A 106 10.10 -12.23 8.77
CA LEU A 106 11.33 -11.41 8.83
C LEU A 106 12.60 -12.13 8.32
N PHE A 107 12.54 -12.86 7.20
CA PHE A 107 13.66 -13.71 6.75
C PHE A 107 14.97 -12.95 6.44
N HIS A 108 14.88 -11.66 6.11
CA HIS A 108 16.05 -10.81 5.89
C HIS A 108 16.97 -10.70 7.12
N HIS A 109 16.46 -10.96 8.33
CA HIS A 109 17.27 -11.02 9.55
C HIS A 109 18.34 -12.13 9.47
N TYR A 110 18.00 -13.26 8.84
CA TYR A 110 18.95 -14.37 8.64
C TYR A 110 19.96 -14.07 7.54
N ILE A 111 19.57 -13.32 6.50
CA ILE A 111 20.48 -12.95 5.39
C ILE A 111 21.60 -12.03 5.87
N VAL A 112 21.31 -11.12 6.81
CA VAL A 112 22.30 -10.18 7.37
C VAL A 112 22.90 -10.66 8.70
N ALA A 113 22.70 -11.92 9.08
CA ALA A 113 23.11 -12.43 10.39
C ALA A 113 24.61 -12.25 10.62
N ASP A 114 25.41 -12.58 9.60
CA ASP A 114 26.88 -12.56 9.62
C ASP A 114 27.49 -11.18 9.33
N LEU A 115 26.65 -10.17 9.05
CA LEU A 115 27.11 -8.79 8.88
C LEU A 115 27.18 -8.09 10.24
N GLU A 116 28.10 -7.13 10.36
CA GLU A 116 28.33 -6.35 11.56
C GLU A 116 28.20 -4.83 11.32
N GLY A 117 28.04 -4.08 12.41
CA GLY A 117 28.05 -2.62 12.44
C GLY A 117 27.10 -1.95 11.42
N TYR A 118 27.59 -0.89 10.78
CA TYR A 118 26.81 -0.11 9.81
C TYR A 118 26.56 -0.87 8.50
N VAL A 119 27.40 -1.84 8.15
CA VAL A 119 27.17 -2.71 6.99
C VAL A 119 25.91 -3.54 7.20
N LYS A 120 25.78 -4.17 8.38
CA LYS A 120 24.56 -4.87 8.78
C LYS A 120 23.35 -3.95 8.72
N LEU A 121 23.45 -2.75 9.32
CA LEU A 121 22.34 -1.80 9.36
C LEU A 121 21.85 -1.41 7.96
N TYR A 122 22.77 -1.06 7.05
CA TYR A 122 22.42 -0.66 5.70
C TYR A 122 21.71 -1.79 4.95
N PHE A 123 22.32 -2.98 4.91
CA PHE A 123 21.72 -4.13 4.23
C PHE A 123 20.43 -4.60 4.90
N PHE A 124 20.32 -4.50 6.23
CA PHE A 124 19.08 -4.78 6.94
C PHE A 124 17.93 -3.90 6.43
N LYS A 125 18.16 -2.59 6.29
CA LYS A 125 17.13 -1.66 5.81
C LYS A 125 16.79 -1.89 4.33
N VAL A 126 17.78 -2.11 3.47
CA VAL A 126 17.56 -2.42 2.04
C VAL A 126 16.80 -3.74 1.89
N LEU A 127 17.26 -4.81 2.54
CA LEU A 127 16.64 -6.13 2.43
C LEU A 127 15.27 -6.20 3.12
N SER A 128 15.00 -5.38 4.12
CA SER A 128 13.66 -5.26 4.70
C SER A 128 12.62 -4.80 3.67
N LYS A 129 13.00 -3.86 2.80
CA LYS A 129 12.18 -3.39 1.67
C LYS A 129 12.10 -4.43 0.56
N ALA A 130 13.24 -4.97 0.14
CA ALA A 130 13.31 -6.00 -0.90
C ALA A 130 12.45 -7.21 -0.54
N ARG A 131 12.50 -7.65 0.73
CA ARG A 131 11.65 -8.72 1.26
C ARG A 131 10.17 -8.48 0.97
N LYS A 132 9.65 -7.29 1.28
CA LYS A 132 8.22 -6.99 1.11
C LYS A 132 7.84 -7.12 -0.36
N VAL A 133 8.67 -6.57 -1.25
CA VAL A 133 8.51 -6.71 -2.71
C VAL A 133 8.47 -8.19 -3.08
N THR A 134 9.46 -8.99 -2.67
CA THR A 134 9.51 -10.42 -2.98
C THR A 134 8.24 -11.14 -2.52
N ILE A 135 7.82 -10.98 -1.26
CA ILE A 135 6.62 -11.66 -0.74
C ILE A 135 5.37 -11.27 -1.52
N ILE A 136 5.18 -9.99 -1.79
CA ILE A 136 4.00 -9.50 -2.52
C ILE A 136 4.00 -10.00 -3.97
N PHE A 137 5.13 -9.93 -4.68
CA PHE A 137 5.22 -10.41 -6.06
C PHE A 137 5.03 -11.93 -6.13
N THR A 138 5.67 -12.70 -5.25
CA THR A 138 5.47 -14.16 -5.20
C THR A 138 4.01 -14.50 -4.90
N GLY A 139 3.38 -13.84 -3.92
CA GLY A 139 1.97 -14.05 -3.59
C GLY A 139 1.04 -13.69 -4.75
N ALA A 140 1.29 -12.55 -5.42
CA ALA A 140 0.53 -12.14 -6.60
C ALA A 140 0.68 -13.15 -7.75
N ILE A 141 1.90 -13.62 -8.03
CA ILE A 141 2.17 -14.66 -9.04
C ILE A 141 1.36 -15.92 -8.73
N LEU A 142 1.44 -16.43 -7.50
CA LEU A 142 0.70 -17.63 -7.09
C LEU A 142 -0.81 -17.43 -7.25
N LEU A 143 -1.37 -16.33 -6.73
CA LEU A 143 -2.79 -16.02 -6.85
C LEU A 143 -3.24 -15.88 -8.32
N TYR A 144 -2.41 -15.27 -9.17
CA TYR A 144 -2.70 -15.11 -10.59
C TYR A 144 -2.81 -16.47 -11.29
N PHE A 145 -1.82 -17.34 -11.11
CA PHE A 145 -1.83 -18.65 -11.75
C PHE A 145 -2.90 -19.59 -11.19
N MET A 146 -3.24 -19.47 -9.91
CA MET A 146 -4.26 -20.30 -9.26
C MET A 146 -5.70 -19.86 -9.61
N TYR A 147 -5.97 -18.55 -9.69
CA TYR A 147 -7.35 -18.03 -9.76
C TYR A 147 -7.67 -17.12 -10.94
N ASP A 148 -6.71 -16.34 -11.44
CA ASP A 148 -7.04 -15.15 -12.26
C ASP A 148 -6.55 -15.19 -13.70
N ARG A 149 -5.58 -16.06 -14.02
CA ARG A 149 -5.00 -16.16 -15.36
C ARG A 149 -6.03 -16.39 -16.48
N LYS A 150 -7.14 -17.09 -16.17
CA LYS A 150 -8.20 -17.37 -17.14
C LYS A 150 -9.17 -16.20 -17.33
N GLU A 151 -9.31 -15.36 -16.30
CA GLU A 151 -10.30 -14.27 -16.26
C GLU A 151 -9.69 -12.92 -16.65
N LEU A 152 -8.41 -12.69 -16.33
CA LEU A 152 -7.70 -11.46 -16.61
C LEU A 152 -6.91 -11.57 -17.91
N SER A 153 -6.95 -10.53 -18.73
CA SER A 153 -6.23 -10.47 -20.01
C SER A 153 -4.73 -10.21 -19.88
N ASN A 154 -4.28 -9.80 -18.70
CA ASN A 154 -2.88 -9.56 -18.35
C ASN A 154 -2.70 -9.72 -16.83
N PHE A 155 -1.43 -9.72 -16.40
CA PHE A 155 -1.08 -9.84 -14.99
C PHE A 155 -1.52 -8.62 -14.20
N TYR A 156 -2.71 -8.69 -13.57
CA TYR A 156 -3.25 -7.67 -12.67
C TYR A 156 -3.12 -6.22 -13.19
N GLY A 157 -3.45 -5.98 -14.45
CA GLY A 157 -3.44 -4.64 -15.04
C GLY A 157 -2.05 -4.14 -15.48
N LEU A 158 -1.00 -4.97 -15.40
CA LEU A 158 0.30 -4.71 -16.02
C LEU A 158 0.20 -4.89 -17.54
N ASP A 159 -0.35 -3.87 -18.18
CA ASP A 159 -0.46 -3.77 -19.62
C ASP A 159 0.44 -2.63 -20.11
N LEU A 160 1.52 -3.00 -20.81
CA LEU A 160 2.52 -2.06 -21.35
C LEU A 160 1.99 -1.26 -22.56
N ARG A 161 0.83 -1.61 -23.11
CA ARG A 161 0.24 -0.82 -24.20
C ARG A 161 -0.02 0.58 -23.69
N ALA A 162 0.59 1.55 -24.36
CA ALA A 162 0.65 2.93 -23.92
C ALA A 162 -0.76 3.48 -23.63
N LYS A 163 -1.05 3.71 -22.35
CA LYS A 163 -2.19 4.52 -21.91
C LYS A 163 -1.67 5.92 -21.62
N ASN A 164 -2.48 6.92 -21.93
CA ASN A 164 -2.12 8.32 -21.74
C ASN A 164 -1.71 8.59 -20.28
N LEU A 165 -0.42 8.83 -20.02
CA LEU A 165 0.13 9.06 -18.68
C LEU A 165 -0.09 10.50 -18.18
N LYS A 166 -0.48 11.43 -19.06
CA LYS A 166 -0.67 12.85 -18.74
C LYS A 166 -1.58 13.11 -17.53
N PRO A 167 -2.73 12.43 -17.36
CA PRO A 167 -3.58 12.67 -16.19
C PRO A 167 -2.88 12.34 -14.87
N TYR A 168 -1.97 11.35 -14.88
CA TYR A 168 -1.26 10.91 -13.68
C TYR A 168 -0.14 11.89 -13.30
N LEU A 169 0.56 12.46 -14.28
CA LEU A 169 1.53 13.52 -14.05
C LEU A 169 0.87 14.80 -13.51
N ILE A 170 -0.34 15.13 -13.98
CA ILE A 170 -1.13 16.25 -13.45
C ILE A 170 -1.50 15.97 -11.98
N LEU A 171 -1.97 14.76 -11.66
CA LEU A 171 -2.27 14.39 -10.28
C LEU A 171 -1.04 14.50 -9.37
N LEU A 172 0.12 14.02 -9.84
CA LEU A 172 1.37 14.16 -9.11
C LEU A 172 1.71 15.63 -8.84
N LEU A 173 1.64 16.48 -9.88
CA LEU A 173 1.86 17.92 -9.76
C LEU A 173 0.90 18.59 -8.77
N LEU A 174 -0.37 18.19 -8.74
CA LEU A 174 -1.37 18.71 -7.80
C LEU A 174 -1.09 18.30 -6.35
N ILE A 175 -0.48 17.14 -6.13
CA ILE A 175 -0.12 16.64 -4.80
C ILE A 175 1.21 17.27 -4.32
N SER A 176 2.13 17.62 -5.23
CA SER A 176 3.45 18.16 -4.88
C SER A 176 3.44 19.36 -3.90
N PRO A 177 2.56 20.38 -4.03
CA PRO A 177 2.50 21.47 -3.06
C PRO A 177 2.20 21.02 -1.63
N PHE A 178 1.37 19.99 -1.47
CA PHE A 178 1.06 19.42 -0.16
C PHE A 178 2.26 18.67 0.43
N ILE A 179 3.02 17.95 -0.40
CA ILE A 179 4.28 17.30 0.02
C ILE A 179 5.32 18.35 0.43
N ILE A 180 5.46 19.42 -0.35
CA ILE A 180 6.37 20.53 -0.03
C ILE A 180 5.97 21.16 1.30
N GLY A 181 4.70 21.50 1.49
CA GLY A 181 4.20 22.04 2.75
C GLY A 181 4.43 21.10 3.93
N ALA A 182 4.18 19.79 3.74
CA ALA A 182 4.43 18.77 4.76
C ALA A 182 5.92 18.66 5.11
N SER A 183 6.84 18.91 4.18
CA SER A 183 8.29 18.79 4.39
C SER A 183 8.86 19.74 5.45
N PHE A 184 8.13 20.82 5.77
CA PHE A 184 8.49 21.75 6.85
C PHE A 184 7.97 21.34 8.23
N THR A 185 7.19 20.25 8.32
CA THR A 185 6.62 19.80 9.59
C THR A 185 7.57 18.86 10.34
N ALA A 186 7.59 18.96 11.67
CA ALA A 186 8.45 18.12 12.52
C ALA A 186 8.12 16.62 12.40
N SER A 187 6.85 16.25 12.25
CA SER A 187 6.43 14.85 12.08
C SER A 187 6.97 14.26 10.76
N PHE A 188 6.97 15.04 9.68
CA PHE A 188 7.52 14.62 8.39
C PHE A 188 9.04 14.49 8.45
N GLN A 189 9.75 15.47 9.00
CA GLN A 189 11.22 15.44 9.13
C GLN A 189 11.70 14.35 10.10
N LYS A 190 10.89 13.95 11.09
CA LYS A 190 11.17 12.78 11.93
C LYS A 190 11.08 11.47 11.13
N PHE A 191 10.27 11.41 10.08
CA PHE A 191 10.06 10.17 9.32
C PHE A 191 10.91 10.08 8.05
N TYR A 192 11.08 11.20 7.33
CA TYR A 192 11.77 11.31 6.06
C TYR A 192 13.08 12.13 6.15
N PRO A 193 14.03 11.98 5.22
CA PRO A 193 14.10 10.89 4.23
C PRO A 193 14.45 9.56 4.93
N PHE A 194 13.87 8.46 4.46
CA PHE A 194 14.17 7.12 4.98
C PHE A 194 15.63 6.74 4.80
N VAL A 195 16.26 7.14 3.69
CA VAL A 195 17.63 6.74 3.38
C VAL A 195 18.63 7.19 4.45
N LYS A 196 18.35 8.28 5.20
CA LYS A 196 19.22 8.74 6.30
C LYS A 196 19.40 7.68 7.39
N TYR A 197 18.39 6.84 7.62
CA TYR A 197 18.42 5.79 8.64
C TYR A 197 19.22 4.56 8.22
N ALA A 198 19.62 4.48 6.95
CA ALA A 198 20.53 3.46 6.44
C ALA A 198 22.01 3.90 6.51
N ARG A 199 22.31 5.16 6.87
CA ARG A 199 23.68 5.71 7.00
C ARG A 199 24.54 5.53 5.73
N PRO A 200 24.07 5.98 4.54
CA PRO A 200 24.79 5.82 3.28
C PRO A 200 26.18 6.50 3.28
N GLU A 201 26.37 7.55 4.10
CA GLU A 201 27.65 8.22 4.30
C GLU A 201 28.71 7.30 4.95
N VAL A 202 28.32 6.45 5.89
CA VAL A 202 29.25 5.49 6.51
C VAL A 202 29.62 4.42 5.51
N MET A 203 28.65 3.92 4.73
CA MET A 203 28.90 2.95 3.66
C MET A 203 29.88 3.50 2.61
N ALA A 204 29.73 4.77 2.23
CA ALA A 204 30.64 5.43 1.30
C ALA A 204 32.10 5.41 1.79
N ILE A 205 32.30 5.71 3.08
CA ILE A 205 33.62 5.69 3.72
C ILE A 205 34.16 4.26 3.83
N THR A 206 33.35 3.31 4.32
CA THR A 206 33.73 1.91 4.54
C THR A 206 34.18 1.22 3.25
N PHE A 207 33.47 1.45 2.14
CA PHE A 207 33.75 0.80 0.87
C PHE A 207 34.58 1.65 -0.10
N GLN A 208 34.92 2.90 0.27
CA GLN A 208 35.61 3.87 -0.59
C GLN A 208 34.88 4.08 -1.94
N LEU A 209 33.54 4.10 -1.89
CA LEU A 209 32.67 4.26 -3.06
C LEU A 209 31.82 5.52 -2.92
N PRO A 210 31.31 6.09 -4.03
CA PRO A 210 30.49 7.31 -3.97
C PRO A 210 29.22 7.11 -3.12
N LYS A 211 28.92 8.06 -2.23
CA LYS A 211 27.68 8.08 -1.42
C LYS A 211 26.42 7.93 -2.28
N ALA A 212 26.43 8.52 -3.48
CA ALA A 212 25.32 8.46 -4.43
C ALA A 212 24.97 7.02 -4.84
N LEU A 213 25.93 6.09 -4.85
CA LEU A 213 25.69 4.68 -5.14
C LEU A 213 24.79 4.04 -4.07
N PHE A 214 25.11 4.27 -2.79
CA PHE A 214 24.34 3.72 -1.66
C PHE A 214 22.97 4.38 -1.51
N ILE A 215 22.86 5.67 -1.81
CA ILE A 215 21.55 6.34 -1.89
C ILE A 215 20.74 5.73 -3.03
N GLY A 216 21.31 5.67 -4.24
CA GLY A 216 20.63 5.16 -5.43
C GLY A 216 20.14 3.71 -5.28
N LEU A 217 20.95 2.83 -4.67
CA LEU A 217 20.54 1.45 -4.39
C LEU A 217 19.37 1.40 -3.40
N PHE A 218 19.43 2.19 -2.33
CA PHE A 218 18.35 2.24 -1.35
C PHE A 218 17.05 2.76 -1.97
N GLU A 219 17.12 3.89 -2.69
CA GLU A 219 15.99 4.53 -3.35
C GLU A 219 15.37 3.64 -4.43
N LEU A 220 16.18 2.89 -5.17
CA LEU A 220 15.68 1.95 -6.18
C LEU A 220 14.83 0.84 -5.52
N VAL A 221 15.32 0.22 -4.46
CA VAL A 221 14.57 -0.83 -3.75
C VAL A 221 13.35 -0.24 -3.04
N TYR A 222 13.45 0.98 -2.53
CA TYR A 222 12.33 1.71 -1.96
C TYR A 222 11.25 2.04 -3.00
N ALA A 223 11.62 2.50 -4.19
CA ALA A 223 10.67 2.72 -5.29
C ALA A 223 9.96 1.40 -5.70
N LEU A 224 10.71 0.28 -5.74
CA LEU A 224 10.13 -1.03 -6.02
C LEU A 224 9.13 -1.49 -4.94
N GLU A 225 9.30 -1.07 -3.68
CA GLU A 225 8.32 -1.30 -2.60
C GLU A 225 6.94 -0.79 -3.01
N PHE A 226 6.88 0.41 -3.61
CA PHE A 226 5.61 1.01 -4.05
C PHE A 226 5.00 0.36 -5.28
N PHE A 227 5.82 -0.22 -6.16
CA PHE A 227 5.29 -1.10 -7.20
C PHE A 227 4.61 -2.31 -6.55
N GLY A 228 5.27 -2.98 -5.60
CA GLY A 228 4.63 -4.06 -4.83
C GLY A 228 3.31 -3.62 -4.18
N VAL A 229 3.28 -2.44 -3.56
CA VAL A 229 2.06 -1.88 -2.95
C VAL A 229 0.95 -1.68 -3.98
N GLU A 230 1.22 -1.06 -5.13
CA GLU A 230 0.21 -0.90 -6.18
C GLU A 230 -0.27 -2.24 -6.73
N LEU A 231 0.66 -3.18 -6.99
CA LEU A 231 0.34 -4.53 -7.43
C LEU A 231 -0.58 -5.24 -6.44
N PHE A 232 -0.35 -5.11 -5.14
CA PHE A 232 -1.22 -5.72 -4.13
C PHE A 232 -2.60 -5.05 -4.08
N PHE A 233 -2.65 -3.74 -3.88
CA PHE A 233 -3.90 -3.05 -3.58
C PHE A 233 -4.78 -2.83 -4.82
N ARG A 234 -4.21 -2.43 -5.96
CA ARG A 234 -5.00 -2.18 -7.17
C ARG A 234 -4.96 -3.40 -8.09
N GLY A 235 -3.83 -4.10 -8.14
CA GLY A 235 -3.73 -5.34 -8.89
C GLY A 235 -4.57 -6.46 -8.27
N VAL A 236 -4.09 -7.02 -7.16
CA VAL A 236 -4.67 -8.21 -6.53
C VAL A 236 -6.04 -7.93 -5.91
N LEU A 237 -6.16 -6.92 -5.06
CA LEU A 237 -7.42 -6.66 -4.36
C LEU A 237 -8.52 -6.15 -5.30
N ILE A 238 -8.27 -5.19 -6.20
CA ILE A 238 -9.30 -4.74 -7.14
C ILE A 238 -9.48 -5.74 -8.27
N PHE A 239 -8.48 -5.94 -9.15
CA PHE A 239 -8.71 -6.77 -10.35
C PHE A 239 -8.92 -8.24 -10.02
N GLY A 240 -8.31 -8.75 -8.95
CA GLY A 240 -8.57 -10.12 -8.51
C GLY A 240 -9.95 -10.34 -7.89
N LEU A 241 -10.57 -9.32 -7.26
CA LEU A 241 -11.87 -9.50 -6.58
C LEU A 241 -13.04 -8.83 -7.30
N VAL A 242 -12.80 -8.10 -8.38
CA VAL A 242 -13.86 -7.40 -9.14
C VAL A 242 -14.93 -8.36 -9.68
N LYS A 243 -14.56 -9.61 -10.01
CA LYS A 243 -15.51 -10.63 -10.48
C LYS A 243 -16.56 -11.00 -9.42
N TYR A 244 -16.27 -10.78 -8.13
CA TYR A 244 -17.15 -11.10 -7.00
C TYR A 244 -17.92 -9.89 -6.49
N LEU A 245 -17.24 -8.75 -6.38
CA LEU A 245 -17.76 -7.56 -5.70
C LEU A 245 -18.12 -6.42 -6.67
N GLY A 246 -17.76 -6.52 -7.95
CA GLY A 246 -17.93 -5.42 -8.91
C GLY A 246 -17.23 -4.15 -8.40
N LYS A 247 -17.95 -3.02 -8.44
CA LYS A 247 -17.44 -1.72 -7.95
C LYS A 247 -17.24 -1.66 -6.44
N ASP A 248 -17.90 -2.54 -5.69
CA ASP A 248 -17.90 -2.52 -4.23
C ASP A 248 -16.51 -2.90 -3.66
N VAL A 249 -15.60 -3.41 -4.49
CA VAL A 249 -14.22 -3.75 -4.15
C VAL A 249 -13.34 -2.54 -3.76
N VAL A 250 -13.66 -1.34 -4.27
CA VAL A 250 -12.76 -0.17 -4.17
C VAL A 250 -12.69 0.39 -2.75
N ILE A 251 -13.83 0.53 -2.06
CA ILE A 251 -13.87 1.14 -0.72
C ILE A 251 -13.24 0.23 0.36
N PRO A 252 -13.55 -1.08 0.45
CA PRO A 252 -12.86 -2.00 1.36
C PRO A 252 -11.35 -2.01 1.13
N MET A 253 -10.91 -1.97 -0.14
CA MET A 253 -9.50 -1.84 -0.49
C MET A 253 -8.92 -0.53 0.04
N ALA A 254 -9.58 0.61 -0.18
CA ALA A 254 -9.09 1.93 0.27
C ALA A 254 -8.97 2.04 1.79
N ILE A 255 -9.92 1.48 2.55
CA ILE A 255 -9.84 1.44 4.01
C ILE A 255 -8.70 0.52 4.47
N THR A 256 -8.54 -0.65 3.86
CA THR A 256 -7.42 -1.56 4.17
C THR A 256 -6.07 -0.92 3.84
N TYR A 257 -6.00 -0.16 2.75
CA TYR A 257 -4.84 0.61 2.35
C TYR A 257 -4.47 1.67 3.40
N ALA A 258 -5.47 2.29 4.03
CA ALA A 258 -5.24 3.19 5.15
C ALA A 258 -4.74 2.47 6.40
N VAL A 259 -5.31 1.31 6.75
CA VAL A 259 -4.79 0.46 7.84
C VAL A 259 -3.33 0.06 7.58
N PHE A 260 -2.93 -0.16 6.32
CA PHE A 260 -1.53 -0.41 5.95
C PHE A 260 -0.60 0.80 6.16
N HIS A 261 -1.14 2.02 6.26
CA HIS A 261 -0.39 3.25 6.53
C HIS A 261 -0.30 3.58 8.02
N PHE A 262 -0.99 2.85 8.90
CA PHE A 262 -0.92 3.10 10.33
C PHE A 262 0.54 2.97 10.83
N GLY A 263 0.91 3.78 11.83
CA GLY A 263 2.30 3.99 12.26
C GLY A 263 3.04 5.11 11.50
N LYS A 264 2.58 5.53 10.32
CA LYS A 264 3.10 6.71 9.61
C LYS A 264 2.58 8.03 10.19
N PRO A 265 3.10 9.21 9.80
CA PRO A 265 2.50 10.48 10.20
C PRO A 265 0.99 10.52 9.93
N LEU A 266 0.18 10.98 10.89
CA LEU A 266 -1.28 10.92 10.83
C LEU A 266 -1.87 11.50 9.53
N GLY A 267 -1.32 12.60 9.03
CA GLY A 267 -1.73 13.21 7.76
C GLY A 267 -1.52 12.28 6.55
N GLU A 268 -0.49 11.44 6.55
CA GLU A 268 -0.25 10.43 5.51
C GLU A 268 -1.30 9.31 5.58
N SER A 269 -1.64 8.84 6.79
CA SER A 269 -2.67 7.80 6.96
C SER A 269 -4.06 8.29 6.59
N ILE A 270 -4.44 9.51 6.97
CA ILE A 270 -5.72 10.11 6.56
C ILE A 270 -5.74 10.30 5.04
N SER A 271 -4.70 10.90 4.46
CA SER A 271 -4.63 11.12 3.00
C SER A 271 -4.58 9.82 2.21
N SER A 272 -4.07 8.73 2.79
CA SER A 272 -4.06 7.41 2.16
C SER A 272 -5.45 6.84 1.92
N ILE A 273 -6.47 7.18 2.72
CA ILE A 273 -7.88 6.81 2.43
C ILE A 273 -8.29 7.39 1.07
N PHE A 274 -8.02 8.68 0.88
CA PHE A 274 -8.38 9.39 -0.35
C PHE A 274 -7.51 8.96 -1.54
N GLY A 275 -6.21 8.78 -1.35
CA GLY A 275 -5.30 8.27 -2.39
C GLY A 275 -5.63 6.81 -2.79
N GLY A 276 -5.97 5.98 -1.80
CA GLY A 276 -6.53 4.64 -1.95
C GLY A 276 -7.77 4.64 -2.83
N TYR A 277 -8.75 5.46 -2.46
CA TYR A 277 -10.01 5.63 -3.16
C TYR A 277 -9.82 6.13 -4.60
N ILE A 278 -9.15 7.28 -4.78
CA ILE A 278 -8.98 7.93 -6.07
C ILE A 278 -8.26 7.01 -7.06
N LEU A 279 -7.11 6.45 -6.67
CA LEU A 279 -6.37 5.55 -7.54
C LEU A 279 -7.09 4.21 -7.73
N GLY A 280 -7.88 3.77 -6.75
CA GLY A 280 -8.72 2.58 -6.85
C GLY A 280 -9.82 2.73 -7.91
N VAL A 281 -10.55 3.85 -7.91
CA VAL A 281 -11.55 4.17 -8.94
C VAL A 281 -10.89 4.23 -10.32
N ILE A 282 -9.75 4.92 -10.44
CA ILE A 282 -9.03 5.02 -11.71
C ILE A 282 -8.57 3.65 -12.19
N ALA A 283 -8.01 2.81 -11.32
CA ALA A 283 -7.60 1.46 -11.64
C ALA A 283 -8.79 0.62 -12.13
N TYR A 284 -9.91 0.64 -11.41
CA TYR A 284 -11.14 -0.10 -11.74
C TYR A 284 -11.62 0.18 -13.17
N TYR A 285 -11.70 1.45 -13.58
CA TYR A 285 -12.16 1.81 -14.93
C TYR A 285 -11.09 1.68 -16.00
N SER A 286 -9.85 2.11 -15.70
CA SER A 286 -8.77 2.10 -16.69
C SER A 286 -8.25 0.70 -16.98
N LYS A 287 -8.47 -0.27 -16.06
CA LYS A 287 -7.91 -1.62 -16.10
C LYS A 287 -6.40 -1.58 -16.35
N ASN A 288 -5.71 -0.69 -15.64
CA ASN A 288 -4.28 -0.48 -15.79
C ASN A 288 -3.67 -0.04 -14.48
N LEU A 289 -2.47 -0.56 -14.21
CA LEU A 289 -1.77 -0.32 -12.95
C LEU A 289 -0.67 0.74 -13.07
N TRP A 290 -0.12 0.99 -14.27
CA TRP A 290 1.06 1.84 -14.47
C TRP A 290 0.85 3.27 -13.98
N GLY A 291 -0.35 3.83 -14.18
CA GLY A 291 -0.65 5.16 -13.70
C GLY A 291 -0.58 5.28 -12.17
N GLY A 292 -1.07 4.27 -11.44
CA GLY A 292 -0.93 4.19 -9.98
C GLY A 292 0.54 4.03 -9.56
N ILE A 293 1.28 3.13 -10.22
CA ILE A 293 2.70 2.87 -9.96
C ILE A 293 3.52 4.17 -10.10
N ILE A 294 3.33 4.90 -11.19
CA ILE A 294 4.09 6.13 -11.47
C ILE A 294 3.76 7.22 -10.45
N ILE A 295 2.48 7.41 -10.10
CA ILE A 295 2.11 8.41 -9.07
C ILE A 295 2.71 8.02 -7.73
N HIS A 296 2.58 6.76 -7.32
CA HIS A 296 3.00 6.37 -5.98
C HIS A 296 4.52 6.43 -5.82
N ILE A 297 5.28 5.92 -6.80
CA ILE A 297 6.73 6.08 -6.84
C ILE A 297 7.10 7.57 -6.86
N GLY A 298 6.40 8.38 -7.68
CA GLY A 298 6.61 9.82 -7.74
C GLY A 298 6.40 10.51 -6.39
N ILE A 299 5.30 10.23 -5.68
CA ILE A 299 5.01 10.77 -4.35
C ILE A 299 6.11 10.35 -3.37
N ALA A 300 6.47 9.07 -3.33
CA ALA A 300 7.50 8.57 -2.43
C ALA A 300 8.87 9.23 -2.64
N LEU A 301 9.30 9.35 -3.90
CA LEU A 301 10.56 9.98 -4.25
C LEU A 301 10.54 11.50 -4.01
N LEU A 302 9.41 12.17 -4.21
CA LEU A 302 9.25 13.58 -3.84
C LEU A 302 9.35 13.78 -2.33
N MET A 303 8.80 12.85 -1.53
CA MET A 303 8.91 12.92 -0.07
C MET A 303 10.36 12.76 0.39
N GLU A 304 11.11 11.80 -0.15
CA GLU A 304 12.55 11.65 0.12
C GLU A 304 13.33 12.89 -0.32
N PHE A 305 13.07 13.37 -1.55
CA PHE A 305 13.78 14.52 -2.12
C PHE A 305 13.58 15.80 -1.30
N PHE A 306 12.32 16.17 -1.02
CA PHE A 306 12.05 17.38 -0.24
C PHE A 306 12.52 17.25 1.19
N ALA A 307 12.44 16.06 1.80
CA ALA A 307 13.01 15.87 3.13
C ALA A 307 14.54 15.97 3.14
N TYR A 308 15.21 15.43 2.11
CA TYR A 308 16.67 15.47 1.99
C TYR A 308 17.20 16.89 1.81
N ILE A 309 16.46 17.77 1.12
CA ILE A 309 16.83 19.19 0.98
C ILE A 309 16.72 19.97 2.31
N GLN A 310 15.94 19.47 3.27
CA GLN A 310 15.81 20.09 4.60
C GLN A 310 16.91 19.64 5.59
N LEU A 311 17.80 18.71 5.21
CA LEU A 311 18.92 18.24 6.04
C LEU A 311 20.12 19.18 6.00
#